data_AF-A0A182T2X2-F1
#
_entry.id   AF-A0A182T2X2-F1
#
_cell.length_a   1.000
_cell.length_b   1.000
_cell.length_c   1.000
_cell.angle_alpha   90.00
_cell.angle_beta   90.00
_cell.angle_gamma   90.00
#
_symmetry.space_group_name_H-M   'P 1'
#
loop_
_entity.id
_entity.type
_entity.pdbx_description
1 polymer ?
#
loop_
_entity_poly.entity_id
_entity_poly.type
_entity_poly.pdbx_seq_one_letter_code
_entity_poly.pdbx_strand_id
1 'polypeptide(L)'
;LVNFGNTCYSNSVLQALYFCRPFREKVLEYKAKNRRTKETLLSCLADLFYSIATQKKKVGSIAPKKFIARLRKEKEEFDNYMQQDAHEFLNFLINHINEIILAERNQAKTAGSGGGGGTAGGKAANGIAANGNGTVNGLDGTGGCSIGNSGSGTTGGSTEPTWVHEIFQGILTSETRCLNCETVSSKDENFFDLQVDVDQNTSITHCLRCFSNTETLCSDNKFKCDNCCSYQEAQKRMRVKKLPMILALHLKRFKYMEQYNRHIKVSHRVVFPLELRLFNTSDDAVNPDRLYDLMAVVIHCGSGPNRGHYISIVKSHGFWLLFDDDMVDKIEASTIEDFYGLTSDIQKSSETGYILFYQSRDCA
;
A
#
# COMPACT_ATOMS: atom_id res chain seq x y z
N LEU A 1 -15.75 -4.39 14.06
CA LEU A 1 -16.48 -3.55 13.08
C LEU A 1 -17.55 -4.39 12.42
N VAL A 2 -18.78 -3.87 12.30
CA VAL A 2 -19.88 -4.64 11.68
C VAL A 2 -19.62 -4.85 10.18
N ASN A 3 -19.89 -6.05 9.68
CA ASN A 3 -19.81 -6.39 8.25
C ASN A 3 -21.06 -5.91 7.48
N PHE A 4 -20.87 -5.29 6.31
CA PHE A 4 -21.94 -4.78 5.44
C PHE A 4 -22.06 -5.56 4.12
N GLY A 5 -21.84 -6.87 4.17
CA GLY A 5 -21.83 -7.76 3.01
C GLY A 5 -20.46 -7.75 2.35
N ASN A 6 -19.65 -8.76 2.67
CA ASN A 6 -18.29 -8.95 2.16
C ASN A 6 -17.32 -7.77 2.42
N THR A 7 -17.49 -7.02 3.51
CA THR A 7 -16.59 -5.91 3.88
C THR A 7 -15.50 -6.29 4.89
N CYS A 8 -15.30 -7.58 5.16
CA CYS A 8 -14.29 -8.07 6.11
C CYS A 8 -12.85 -7.72 5.68
N TYR A 9 -12.58 -7.63 4.37
CA TYR A 9 -11.29 -7.15 3.83
C TYR A 9 -10.97 -5.72 4.33
N SER A 10 -11.99 -4.85 4.39
CA SER A 10 -11.84 -3.49 4.88
C SER A 10 -11.74 -3.47 6.40
N ASN A 11 -12.61 -4.22 7.09
CA ASN A 11 -12.60 -4.29 8.55
C ASN A 11 -11.26 -4.78 9.11
N SER A 12 -10.72 -5.87 8.57
CA SER A 12 -9.45 -6.45 9.01
C SER A 12 -8.26 -5.49 8.83
N VAL A 13 -8.18 -4.78 7.70
CA VAL A 13 -7.14 -3.77 7.45
C VAL A 13 -7.33 -2.54 8.35
N LEU A 14 -8.56 -2.08 8.56
CA LEU A 14 -8.84 -0.96 9.47
C LEU A 14 -8.45 -1.28 10.91
N GLN A 15 -8.65 -2.52 11.37
CA GLN A 15 -8.18 -2.97 12.69
C GLN A 15 -6.65 -2.96 12.74
N ALA A 16 -5.97 -3.55 11.75
CA ALA A 16 -4.51 -3.53 11.69
C ALA A 16 -3.93 -2.10 11.74
N LEU A 17 -4.51 -1.17 10.97
CA LEU A 17 -4.12 0.24 10.94
C LEU A 17 -4.46 0.99 12.24
N TYR A 18 -5.56 0.66 12.91
CA TYR A 18 -5.91 1.27 14.20
C TYR A 18 -4.90 0.92 15.30
N PHE A 19 -4.35 -0.29 15.28
CA PHE A 19 -3.34 -0.72 16.27
C PHE A 19 -1.90 -0.31 15.89
N CYS A 20 -1.69 0.18 14.67
CA CYS A 20 -0.49 0.92 14.29
C CYS A 20 -0.49 2.30 14.99
N ARG A 21 0.13 2.40 16.19
CA ARG A 21 0.04 3.59 17.05
C ARG A 21 0.39 4.91 16.34
N PRO A 22 1.53 5.03 15.62
CA PRO A 22 1.88 6.28 14.93
C PRO A 22 0.80 6.72 13.92
N PHE A 23 0.21 5.76 13.20
CA PHE A 23 -0.85 6.06 12.23
C PHE A 23 -2.14 6.51 12.94
N ARG A 24 -2.56 5.78 13.98
CA ARG A 24 -3.74 6.14 14.76
C ARG A 24 -3.62 7.54 15.37
N GLU A 25 -2.46 7.88 15.93
CA GLU A 25 -2.22 9.18 16.54
C GLU A 25 -2.33 10.31 15.52
N LYS A 26 -1.72 10.17 14.34
CA LYS A 26 -1.85 11.16 13.25
C LYS A 26 -3.28 11.32 12.74
N VAL A 27 -4.03 10.22 12.65
CA VAL A 27 -5.44 10.27 12.25
C VAL A 27 -6.31 10.96 13.31
N LEU A 28 -6.07 10.72 14.60
CA LEU A 28 -6.77 11.41 15.70
C LEU A 28 -6.38 12.90 15.79
N GLU A 29 -5.10 13.23 15.57
CA GLU A 29 -4.63 14.62 15.44
C GLU A 29 -5.32 15.34 14.27
N TYR A 30 -5.46 14.67 13.12
CA TYR A 30 -6.18 15.19 11.96
C TYR A 30 -7.63 15.51 12.34
N LYS A 31 -8.33 14.61 13.06
CA LYS A 31 -9.69 14.88 13.54
C LYS A 31 -9.77 16.10 14.45
N ALA A 32 -8.79 16.26 15.35
CA ALA A 32 -8.76 17.36 16.30
C ALA A 32 -8.59 18.72 15.61
N LYS A 33 -7.74 18.78 14.58
CA LYS A 33 -7.45 19.99 13.79
C LYS A 33 -8.56 20.33 12.80
N ASN A 34 -9.16 19.32 12.16
CA ASN A 34 -10.05 19.50 11.01
C ASN A 34 -11.53 19.24 11.37
N ARG A 35 -12.10 20.08 12.24
CA ARG A 35 -13.49 19.92 12.71
C ARG A 35 -14.58 20.26 11.69
N ARG A 36 -14.26 20.99 10.61
CA ARG A 36 -15.23 21.52 9.62
C ARG A 36 -14.78 21.40 8.17
N THR A 37 -13.97 20.39 7.84
CA THR A 37 -13.52 20.17 6.46
C THR A 37 -14.59 19.48 5.62
N LYS A 38 -14.45 19.59 4.30
CA LYS A 38 -15.24 18.83 3.33
C LYS A 38 -15.14 17.34 3.65
N GLU A 39 -16.25 16.62 3.54
CA GLU A 39 -16.25 15.18 3.74
C GLU A 39 -15.35 14.49 2.70
N THR A 40 -14.33 13.80 3.19
CA THR A 40 -13.35 12.96 2.47
C THR A 40 -13.23 11.59 3.15
N LEU A 41 -12.67 10.60 2.46
CA LEU A 41 -12.40 9.29 3.09
C LEU A 41 -11.51 9.40 4.33
N LEU A 42 -10.50 10.28 4.33
CA LEU A 42 -9.68 10.56 5.51
C LEU A 42 -10.51 11.12 6.67
N SER A 43 -11.44 12.05 6.41
CA SER A 43 -12.32 12.58 7.46
C SER A 43 -13.25 11.49 8.03
N CYS A 44 -13.76 10.57 7.19
CA CYS A 44 -14.58 9.44 7.62
C CYS A 44 -13.77 8.42 8.43
N LEU A 45 -12.52 8.17 8.04
CA LEU A 45 -11.58 7.32 8.78
C LEU A 45 -11.28 7.94 10.16
N ALA A 46 -11.04 9.24 10.20
CA ALA A 46 -10.77 9.98 11.42
C ALA A 46 -11.97 9.97 12.37
N ASP A 47 -13.19 10.11 11.85
CA ASP A 47 -14.44 9.94 12.60
C ASP A 47 -14.57 8.52 13.17
N LEU A 48 -14.26 7.51 12.38
CA LEU A 48 -14.30 6.11 12.81
C LEU A 48 -13.31 5.84 13.93
N PHE A 49 -12.05 6.25 13.77
CA PHE A 49 -10.99 6.06 14.76
C PHE A 49 -11.30 6.82 16.06
N TYR A 50 -11.81 8.04 15.95
CA TYR A 50 -12.27 8.82 17.09
C TYR A 50 -13.42 8.10 17.81
N SER A 51 -14.42 7.60 17.07
CA SER A 51 -15.53 6.84 17.66
C SER A 51 -15.08 5.58 18.39
N ILE A 52 -14.05 4.87 17.90
CA ILE A 52 -13.47 3.72 18.58
C ILE A 52 -12.76 4.17 19.87
N ALA A 53 -11.94 5.22 19.78
CA ALA A 53 -11.14 5.71 20.91
C ALA A 53 -11.97 6.32 22.06
N THR A 54 -13.10 6.97 21.75
CA THR A 54 -13.94 7.65 22.75
C THR A 54 -15.11 6.81 23.25
N GLN A 55 -15.15 5.51 22.95
CA GLN A 55 -16.27 4.68 23.32
C GLN A 55 -16.34 4.51 24.85
N LYS A 56 -17.54 4.66 25.43
CA LYS A 56 -17.73 4.55 26.89
C LYS A 56 -17.48 3.14 27.42
N LYS A 57 -17.82 2.13 26.62
CA LYS A 57 -17.59 0.71 26.94
C LYS A 57 -16.23 0.29 26.41
N LYS A 58 -15.50 -0.52 27.18
CA LYS A 58 -14.19 -1.07 26.79
C LYS A 58 -14.28 -2.07 25.62
N VAL A 59 -15.41 -2.75 25.48
CA VAL A 59 -15.67 -3.74 24.43
C VAL A 59 -17.04 -3.48 23.82
N GLY A 60 -17.14 -3.62 22.50
CA GLY A 60 -18.38 -3.49 21.74
C GLY A 60 -18.13 -3.45 20.25
N SER A 61 -19.21 -3.37 19.48
CA SER A 61 -19.16 -3.26 18.02
C SER A 61 -19.47 -1.83 17.57
N ILE A 62 -18.84 -1.42 16.46
CA ILE A 62 -19.07 -0.15 15.77
C ILE A 62 -19.37 -0.46 14.32
N ALA A 63 -20.36 0.24 13.77
CA ALA A 63 -20.84 0.05 12.41
C ALA A 63 -20.22 1.14 11.50
N PRO A 64 -19.20 0.84 10.67
CA PRO A 64 -18.49 1.83 9.85
C PRO A 64 -19.29 2.34 8.63
N LYS A 65 -20.59 2.62 8.78
CA LYS A 65 -21.52 2.96 7.68
C LYS A 65 -21.02 4.12 6.81
N LYS A 66 -20.61 5.23 7.44
CA LYS A 66 -20.13 6.42 6.73
C LYS A 66 -18.85 6.14 5.94
N PHE A 67 -17.91 5.44 6.55
CA PHE A 67 -16.66 5.07 5.91
C PHE A 67 -16.89 4.17 4.69
N ILE A 68 -17.69 3.11 4.82
CA ILE A 68 -17.98 2.19 3.70
C ILE A 68 -18.76 2.90 2.59
N ALA A 69 -19.77 3.71 2.93
CA ALA A 69 -20.50 4.49 1.93
C ALA A 69 -19.58 5.45 1.17
N ARG A 70 -18.59 6.05 1.86
CA ARG A 70 -17.64 6.94 1.23
C ARG A 70 -16.62 6.19 0.37
N LEU A 71 -16.12 5.04 0.84
CA LEU A 71 -15.21 4.16 0.10
C LEU A 71 -15.81 3.76 -1.25
N ARG A 72 -17.06 3.27 -1.24
CA ARG A 72 -17.79 2.89 -2.47
C ARG A 72 -17.94 4.04 -3.44
N LYS A 73 -18.20 5.25 -2.93
CA LYS A 73 -18.34 6.45 -3.76
C LYS A 73 -17.02 6.91 -4.40
N GLU A 74 -15.88 6.70 -3.74
CA GLU A 74 -14.59 7.19 -4.22
C GLU A 74 -13.85 6.21 -5.13
N LYS A 75 -14.19 4.92 -5.07
CA LYS A 75 -13.54 3.88 -5.88
C LYS A 75 -14.56 2.84 -6.34
N GLU A 76 -14.88 2.87 -7.64
CA GLU A 76 -15.91 2.02 -8.26
C GLU A 76 -15.63 0.51 -8.12
N GLU A 77 -14.37 0.10 -8.10
CA GLU A 77 -13.95 -1.30 -7.88
C GLU A 77 -14.48 -1.87 -6.55
N PHE A 78 -14.68 -1.01 -5.54
CA PHE A 78 -15.24 -1.39 -4.25
C PHE A 78 -16.76 -1.15 -4.14
N ASP A 79 -17.40 -0.54 -5.15
CA ASP A 79 -18.84 -0.28 -5.20
C ASP A 79 -19.65 -1.51 -5.65
N ASN A 80 -19.47 -2.60 -4.92
CA ASN A 80 -20.23 -3.82 -5.12
C ASN A 80 -20.33 -4.58 -3.79
N TYR A 81 -21.02 -5.72 -3.85
CA TYR A 81 -21.16 -6.66 -2.73
C TYR A 81 -20.23 -7.87 -2.88
N MET A 82 -19.21 -7.77 -3.75
CA MET A 82 -18.23 -8.82 -3.94
C MET A 82 -17.14 -8.71 -2.87
N GLN A 83 -16.49 -9.84 -2.61
CA GLN A 83 -15.29 -9.84 -1.81
C GLN A 83 -14.13 -9.24 -2.60
N GLN A 84 -13.30 -8.48 -1.90
CA GLN A 84 -12.19 -7.72 -2.47
C GLN A 84 -10.88 -8.11 -1.79
N ASP A 85 -9.77 -7.79 -2.43
CA ASP A 85 -8.44 -8.04 -1.90
C ASP A 85 -8.11 -7.02 -0.79
N ALA A 86 -7.72 -7.52 0.39
CA ALA A 86 -7.35 -6.66 1.52
C ALA A 86 -6.09 -5.82 1.23
N HIS A 87 -5.16 -6.32 0.41
CA HIS A 87 -3.95 -5.61 0.03
C HIS A 87 -4.25 -4.49 -0.96
N GLU A 88 -5.12 -4.74 -1.94
CA GLU A 88 -5.59 -3.71 -2.86
C GLU A 88 -6.30 -2.58 -2.11
N PHE A 89 -7.16 -2.92 -1.15
CA PHE A 89 -7.79 -1.94 -0.27
C PHE A 89 -6.77 -1.14 0.57
N LEU A 90 -5.77 -1.81 1.17
CA LEU A 90 -4.72 -1.13 1.93
C LEU A 90 -3.95 -0.14 1.05
N ASN A 91 -3.51 -0.58 -0.13
CA ASN A 91 -2.74 0.24 -1.05
C ASN A 91 -3.57 1.45 -1.52
N PHE A 92 -4.83 1.24 -1.91
CA PHE A 92 -5.75 2.32 -2.24
C PHE A 92 -5.90 3.31 -1.08
N LEU A 93 -6.20 2.82 0.13
CA LEU A 93 -6.47 3.67 1.29
C LEU A 93 -5.26 4.56 1.64
N ILE A 94 -4.05 3.99 1.69
CA ILE A 94 -2.83 4.73 2.05
C ILE A 94 -2.49 5.78 0.99
N ASN A 95 -2.53 5.42 -0.30
CA ASN A 95 -2.27 6.35 -1.39
C ASN A 95 -3.30 7.48 -1.41
N HIS A 96 -4.58 7.14 -1.28
CA HIS A 96 -5.66 8.12 -1.34
C HIS A 96 -5.66 9.09 -0.14
N ILE A 97 -5.34 8.61 1.06
CA ILE A 97 -5.13 9.49 2.23
C ILE A 97 -3.96 10.44 1.96
N ASN A 98 -2.88 9.94 1.38
CA ASN A 98 -1.71 10.76 1.04
C ASN A 98 -2.07 11.87 0.04
N GLU A 99 -2.83 11.54 -1.01
CA GLU A 99 -3.32 12.49 -2.00
C GLU A 99 -4.22 13.57 -1.38
N ILE A 100 -5.13 13.19 -0.47
CA ILE A 100 -5.98 14.15 0.26
C ILE A 100 -5.12 15.16 1.02
N ILE A 101 -4.10 14.70 1.75
CA ILE A 101 -3.22 15.58 2.55
C ILE A 101 -2.43 16.53 1.64
N LEU A 102 -1.92 16.03 0.51
CA LEU A 102 -1.20 16.85 -0.47
C LEU A 102 -2.12 17.90 -1.10
N ALA A 103 -3.35 17.53 -1.45
CA ALA A 103 -4.34 18.45 -2.00
C ALA A 103 -4.71 19.56 -1.00
N GLU A 104 -4.92 19.22 0.28
CA GLU A 104 -5.18 20.21 1.35
C GLU A 104 -4.00 21.17 1.54
N ARG A 105 -2.77 20.66 1.50
CA ARG A 105 -1.55 21.47 1.61
C ARG A 105 -1.38 22.44 0.44
N ASN A 106 -1.68 21.99 -0.78
CA ASN A 106 -1.60 22.84 -1.97
C ASN A 106 -2.68 23.94 -1.94
N GLN A 107 -3.89 23.63 -1.47
CA GLN A 107 -4.96 24.62 -1.27
C GLN A 107 -4.59 25.66 -0.20
N ALA A 108 -3.93 25.24 0.90
CA ALA A 108 -3.46 26.17 1.93
C ALA A 108 -2.37 27.12 1.40
N LYS A 109 -1.46 26.63 0.55
CA LYS A 109 -0.41 27.45 -0.09
C LYS A 109 -1.01 28.48 -1.05
N THR A 110 -1.98 28.10 -1.87
CA THR A 110 -2.63 29.03 -2.81
C THR A 110 -3.48 30.08 -2.10
N ALA A 111 -4.12 29.73 -0.98
CA ALA A 111 -4.85 30.69 -0.15
C ALA A 111 -3.93 31.68 0.59
N GLY A 112 -2.70 31.26 0.94
CA GLY A 112 -1.72 32.09 1.67
C GLY A 112 -0.96 33.12 0.83
N SER A 113 -0.87 32.93 -0.49
CA SER A 113 -0.13 33.85 -1.40
C SER A 113 -1.00 34.96 -2.05
N GLY A 114 -2.26 35.11 -1.65
CA GLY A 114 -3.20 36.08 -2.24
C GLY A 114 -3.31 37.45 -1.56
N GLY A 115 -2.45 37.78 -0.58
CA GLY A 115 -2.56 38.99 0.23
C GLY A 115 -1.43 39.99 0.01
N GLY A 116 -1.43 40.72 -1.11
CA GLY A 116 -0.53 41.87 -1.28
C GLY A 116 -0.58 42.54 -2.67
N GLY A 117 -1.16 43.74 -2.74
CA GLY A 117 -0.88 44.73 -3.80
C GLY A 117 -2.08 45.15 -4.65
N GLY A 118 -2.68 46.30 -4.33
CA GLY A 118 -3.72 46.94 -5.13
C GLY A 118 -3.19 47.83 -6.28
N THR A 119 -4.11 48.08 -7.22
CA THR A 119 -4.29 49.26 -8.12
C THR A 119 -3.17 49.70 -9.08
N ALA A 120 -3.44 49.63 -10.39
CA ALA A 120 -3.66 50.79 -11.29
C ALA A 120 -3.92 50.31 -12.74
N GLY A 121 -4.82 51.00 -13.45
CA GLY A 121 -5.32 50.61 -14.78
C GLY A 121 -4.50 51.09 -15.98
N GLY A 122 -4.91 50.62 -17.17
CA GLY A 122 -4.45 51.08 -18.48
C GLY A 122 -5.16 50.33 -19.61
N LYS A 123 -5.68 51.08 -20.59
CA LYS A 123 -6.68 50.69 -21.62
C LYS A 123 -6.09 50.06 -22.90
N ALA A 124 -7.00 49.42 -23.65
CA ALA A 124 -7.08 49.26 -25.13
C ALA A 124 -6.13 48.21 -25.77
N ALA A 125 -6.45 47.49 -26.87
CA ALA A 125 -7.45 47.65 -27.93
C ALA A 125 -7.75 46.32 -28.70
N ASN A 126 -8.92 46.32 -29.36
CA ASN A 126 -9.46 45.58 -30.52
C ASN A 126 -8.65 44.60 -31.41
N GLY A 127 -9.41 43.67 -32.01
CA GLY A 127 -9.23 43.11 -33.38
C GLY A 127 -9.61 41.62 -33.48
N ILE A 128 -10.84 41.20 -33.79
CA ILE A 128 -11.52 41.01 -35.10
C ILE A 128 -11.06 39.78 -35.94
N ALA A 129 -12.08 39.03 -36.40
CA ALA A 129 -12.19 38.04 -37.50
C ALA A 129 -11.71 36.60 -37.23
N ALA A 130 -12.48 35.51 -37.36
CA ALA A 130 -13.61 35.06 -38.22
C ALA A 130 -13.19 34.08 -39.35
N ASN A 131 -14.05 33.07 -39.53
CA ASN A 131 -14.12 32.00 -40.55
C ASN A 131 -13.13 30.84 -40.42
N GLY A 132 -13.53 29.56 -40.37
CA GLY A 132 -14.56 28.85 -41.16
C GLY A 132 -13.82 27.93 -42.16
N ASN A 133 -14.22 26.75 -42.61
CA ASN A 133 -15.31 25.80 -42.41
C ASN A 133 -14.92 24.54 -43.27
N GLY A 134 -15.52 23.37 -43.04
CA GLY A 134 -15.59 22.26 -44.03
C GLY A 134 -14.68 21.03 -43.77
N THR A 135 -15.16 19.91 -43.21
CA THR A 135 -15.83 18.73 -43.87
C THR A 135 -14.88 17.92 -44.80
N VAL A 136 -14.70 16.59 -44.75
CA VAL A 136 -15.62 15.43 -44.66
C VAL A 136 -14.88 14.10 -44.38
N ASN A 137 -15.57 13.19 -43.68
CA ASN A 137 -15.74 11.72 -43.82
C ASN A 137 -14.57 10.71 -43.99
N GLY A 138 -14.65 9.60 -43.21
CA GLY A 138 -14.38 8.24 -43.75
C GLY A 138 -13.68 7.20 -42.86
N LEU A 139 -14.47 6.45 -42.06
CA LEU A 139 -14.42 5.01 -41.71
C LEU A 139 -13.09 4.20 -41.64
N ASP A 140 -12.82 3.64 -40.45
CA ASP A 140 -12.45 2.24 -40.09
C ASP A 140 -11.68 2.32 -38.75
N GLY A 141 -11.95 1.57 -37.68
CA GLY A 141 -12.33 0.17 -37.58
C GLY A 141 -11.13 -0.62 -37.07
N THR A 142 -10.92 -0.68 -35.74
CA THR A 142 -10.32 -1.77 -34.91
C THR A 142 -9.65 -1.24 -33.63
N GLY A 143 -9.84 -1.99 -32.54
CA GLY A 143 -9.55 -1.59 -31.17
C GLY A 143 -8.13 -1.85 -30.68
N GLY A 144 -7.84 -1.26 -29.51
CA GLY A 144 -6.63 -1.49 -28.73
C GLY A 144 -6.49 -0.43 -27.63
N CYS A 145 -7.14 -0.64 -26.49
CA CYS A 145 -6.91 0.18 -25.29
C CYS A 145 -5.49 -0.05 -24.79
N SER A 146 -4.60 0.89 -25.06
CA SER A 146 -3.29 1.02 -24.43
C SER A 146 -3.38 2.15 -23.40
N ILE A 147 -3.21 1.82 -22.12
CA ILE A 147 -3.09 2.81 -21.05
C ILE A 147 -1.70 3.45 -21.19
N GLY A 148 -1.67 4.62 -21.81
CA GLY A 148 -0.50 5.47 -21.92
C GLY A 148 -0.13 6.05 -20.56
N ASN A 149 1.01 5.62 -20.04
CA ASN A 149 1.67 6.21 -18.89
C ASN A 149 2.26 7.57 -19.30
N SER A 150 1.59 8.67 -18.94
CA SER A 150 2.13 10.02 -19.15
C SER A 150 3.21 10.31 -18.10
N GLY A 151 4.45 10.02 -18.46
CA GLY A 151 5.62 10.61 -17.81
C GLY A 151 5.67 12.10 -18.11
N SER A 152 5.60 12.92 -17.06
CA SER A 152 6.03 14.32 -17.09
C SER A 152 7.22 14.45 -16.16
N GLY A 153 8.42 14.52 -16.75
CA GLY A 153 9.57 15.08 -16.06
C GLY A 153 9.56 16.59 -16.27
N THR A 154 9.55 17.37 -15.19
CA THR A 154 10.41 18.56 -15.01
C THR A 154 10.24 19.20 -13.63
N THR A 155 11.38 19.59 -13.07
CA THR A 155 11.62 20.66 -12.06
C THR A 155 11.13 20.46 -10.62
N GLY A 156 12.04 19.93 -9.81
CA GLY A 156 12.63 20.68 -8.67
C GLY A 156 11.69 21.51 -7.79
N GLY A 157 10.85 20.84 -7.01
CA GLY A 157 10.32 21.37 -5.76
C GLY A 157 10.23 20.22 -4.78
N SER A 158 11.13 20.14 -3.79
CA SER A 158 11.04 19.14 -2.73
C SER A 158 9.80 19.42 -1.89
N THR A 159 8.66 18.84 -2.29
CA THR A 159 7.47 18.81 -1.46
C THR A 159 7.81 18.01 -0.23
N GLU A 160 7.86 18.68 0.92
CA GLU A 160 8.02 18.03 2.22
C GLU A 160 7.10 16.81 2.34
N PRO A 161 7.61 15.69 2.88
CA PRO A 161 6.84 14.46 3.02
C PRO A 161 5.60 14.68 3.89
N THR A 162 4.52 13.97 3.56
CA THR A 162 3.35 13.89 4.45
C THR A 162 3.64 12.95 5.62
N TRP A 163 2.84 13.03 6.69
CA TRP A 163 2.96 12.08 7.80
C TRP A 163 2.69 10.62 7.39
N VAL A 164 1.98 10.39 6.27
CA VAL A 164 1.83 9.03 5.70
C VAL A 164 3.18 8.53 5.20
N HIS A 165 3.92 9.39 4.49
CA HIS A 165 5.27 9.06 4.03
C HIS A 165 6.24 8.85 5.22
N GLU A 166 6.12 9.63 6.29
CA GLU A 166 6.95 9.43 7.48
C GLU A 166 6.73 8.05 8.13
N ILE A 167 5.51 7.52 8.09
CA ILE A 167 5.14 6.26 8.73
C ILE A 167 5.46 5.06 7.82
N PHE A 168 4.95 5.05 6.60
CA PHE A 168 4.95 3.87 5.73
C PHE A 168 5.99 3.93 4.60
N GLN A 169 6.56 5.10 4.27
CA GLN A 169 7.45 5.19 3.12
C GLN A 169 8.83 4.60 3.41
N GLY A 170 9.19 3.57 2.65
CA GLY A 170 10.57 3.15 2.46
C GLY A 170 11.08 3.55 1.07
N ILE A 171 12.37 3.33 0.84
CA ILE A 171 13.03 3.56 -0.45
C ILE A 171 13.76 2.28 -0.84
N LEU A 172 13.50 1.80 -2.05
CA LEU A 172 14.24 0.75 -2.72
C LEU A 172 15.20 1.39 -3.73
N THR A 173 16.37 0.78 -3.91
CA THR A 173 17.27 1.09 -5.02
C THR A 173 17.31 -0.12 -5.95
N SER A 174 16.82 0.07 -7.17
CA SER A 174 16.99 -0.90 -8.26
C SER A 174 18.33 -0.64 -8.93
N GLU A 175 19.25 -1.58 -8.82
CA GLU A 175 20.53 -1.53 -9.51
C GLU A 175 20.49 -2.49 -10.70
N THR A 176 20.85 -2.01 -11.90
CA THR A 176 20.95 -2.81 -13.11
C THR A 176 22.34 -2.68 -13.70
N ARG A 177 23.08 -3.79 -13.78
CA ARG A 177 24.40 -3.88 -14.40
C ARG A 177 24.28 -4.54 -15.76
N CYS A 178 24.60 -3.82 -16.83
CA CYS A 178 24.70 -4.40 -18.17
C CYS A 178 25.87 -5.39 -18.21
N LEU A 179 25.65 -6.61 -18.71
CA LEU A 179 26.70 -7.63 -18.80
C LEU A 179 27.62 -7.46 -20.02
N ASN A 180 27.23 -6.61 -20.98
CA ASN A 180 28.04 -6.35 -22.18
C ASN A 180 29.03 -5.19 -21.99
N CYS A 181 28.59 -4.07 -21.40
CA CYS A 181 29.43 -2.87 -21.21
C CYS A 181 29.71 -2.52 -19.75
N GLU A 182 29.25 -3.35 -18.81
CA GLU A 182 29.43 -3.19 -17.36
C GLU A 182 28.86 -1.91 -16.75
N THR A 183 28.17 -1.07 -17.52
CA THR A 183 27.52 0.14 -17.01
C THR A 183 26.46 -0.24 -15.99
N VAL A 184 26.55 0.37 -14.80
CA VAL A 184 25.59 0.20 -13.71
C VAL A 184 24.66 1.41 -13.69
N SER A 185 23.36 1.17 -13.82
CA SER A 185 22.32 2.17 -13.54
C SER A 185 21.69 1.90 -12.19
N SER A 186 21.37 2.96 -11.45
CA SER A 186 20.69 2.87 -10.16
C SER A 186 19.48 3.81 -10.17
N LYS A 187 18.33 3.31 -9.73
CA LYS A 187 17.10 4.08 -9.66
C LYS A 187 16.46 3.88 -8.29
N ASP A 188 16.17 4.97 -7.60
CA ASP A 188 15.46 4.95 -6.33
C ASP A 188 13.95 5.00 -6.55
N GLU A 189 13.22 4.12 -5.86
CA GLU A 189 11.76 4.02 -5.93
C GLU A 189 11.18 3.98 -4.51
N ASN A 190 10.15 4.79 -4.28
CA ASN A 190 9.44 4.82 -3.00
C ASN A 190 8.42 3.67 -2.94
N PHE A 191 8.19 3.12 -1.74
CA PHE A 191 7.15 2.13 -1.50
C PHE A 191 6.44 2.39 -0.17
N PHE A 192 5.17 1.98 -0.06
CA PHE A 192 4.41 1.94 1.20
C PHE A 192 4.28 0.52 1.77
N ASP A 193 4.44 -0.49 0.92
CA ASP A 193 4.43 -1.91 1.26
C ASP A 193 5.47 -2.66 0.41
N LEU A 194 5.98 -3.78 0.94
CA LEU A 194 6.82 -4.70 0.16
C LEU A 194 6.04 -5.98 -0.11
N GLN A 195 5.89 -6.30 -1.39
CA GLN A 195 5.31 -7.55 -1.82
C GLN A 195 6.41 -8.60 -1.96
N VAL A 196 6.28 -9.69 -1.19
CA VAL A 196 7.27 -10.76 -1.17
C VAL A 196 6.70 -12.04 -1.76
N ASP A 197 7.49 -12.68 -2.61
CA ASP A 197 7.18 -13.99 -3.14
C ASP A 197 7.27 -15.06 -2.05
N VAL A 198 6.33 -16.00 -2.10
CA VAL A 198 6.22 -17.08 -1.13
C VAL A 198 6.47 -18.44 -1.78
N ASP A 199 7.30 -19.22 -1.09
CA ASP A 199 7.68 -20.58 -1.43
C ASP A 199 7.33 -21.54 -0.28
N GLN A 200 7.36 -22.85 -0.55
CA GLN A 200 6.97 -23.84 0.44
C GLN A 200 7.98 -23.91 1.59
N ASN A 201 7.48 -23.93 2.82
CA ASN A 201 8.28 -24.06 4.05
C ASN A 201 9.38 -22.99 4.19
N THR A 202 9.03 -21.73 3.94
CA THR A 202 9.96 -20.59 4.03
C THR A 202 9.69 -19.73 5.28
N SER A 203 10.49 -18.67 5.45
CA SER A 203 10.28 -17.63 6.47
C SER A 203 10.33 -16.24 5.84
N ILE A 204 9.70 -15.25 6.48
CA ILE A 204 9.77 -13.85 6.04
C ILE A 204 11.21 -13.35 5.94
N THR A 205 12.05 -13.74 6.90
CA THR A 205 13.48 -13.40 6.87
C THR A 205 14.17 -13.95 5.62
N HIS A 206 13.81 -15.17 5.19
CA HIS A 206 14.32 -15.73 3.95
C HIS A 206 13.74 -15.02 2.71
N CYS A 207 12.42 -14.82 2.66
CA CYS A 207 11.76 -14.09 1.57
C CYS A 207 12.36 -12.70 1.33
N LEU A 208 12.64 -11.94 2.39
CA LEU A 208 13.25 -10.61 2.28
C LEU A 208 14.72 -10.66 1.83
N ARG A 209 15.46 -11.73 2.16
CA ARG A 209 16.80 -11.95 1.59
C ARG A 209 16.71 -12.26 0.10
N CYS A 210 15.79 -13.13 -0.29
CA CYS A 210 15.56 -13.49 -1.69
C CYS A 210 15.09 -12.30 -2.53
N PHE A 211 14.29 -11.40 -1.94
CA PHE A 211 13.89 -10.15 -2.57
C PHE A 211 15.09 -9.28 -3.02
N SER A 212 16.21 -9.34 -2.28
CA SER A 212 17.45 -8.64 -2.62
C SER A 212 18.47 -9.46 -3.40
N ASN A 213 18.12 -10.66 -3.85
CA ASN A 213 18.99 -11.44 -4.72
C ASN A 213 19.13 -10.78 -6.09
N THR A 214 20.24 -11.09 -6.76
CA THR A 214 20.48 -10.64 -8.14
C THR A 214 19.74 -11.57 -9.11
N GLU A 215 18.83 -11.01 -9.89
CA GLU A 215 18.17 -11.66 -11.02
C GLU A 215 18.97 -11.39 -12.31
N THR A 216 18.99 -12.36 -13.23
CA THR A 216 19.61 -12.20 -14.56
C THR A 216 18.52 -12.03 -15.61
N LEU A 217 18.56 -10.90 -16.30
CA LEU A 217 17.69 -10.54 -17.40
C LEU A 217 18.26 -11.10 -18.70
N CYS A 218 17.67 -12.17 -19.23
CA CYS A 218 18.11 -12.86 -20.43
C CYS A 218 16.94 -13.16 -21.39
N SER A 219 17.28 -13.65 -22.59
CA SER A 219 16.32 -14.04 -23.64
C SER A 219 15.31 -12.93 -23.98
N ASP A 220 14.00 -13.15 -23.76
CA ASP A 220 12.94 -12.20 -24.09
C ASP A 220 12.86 -11.02 -23.09
N ASN A 221 13.51 -11.13 -21.93
CA ASN A 221 13.50 -10.14 -20.86
C ASN A 221 14.77 -9.25 -20.84
N LYS A 222 15.46 -9.10 -21.98
CA LYS A 222 16.68 -8.28 -22.06
C LYS A 222 16.44 -6.80 -21.70
N PHE A 223 17.43 -6.19 -21.07
CA PHE A 223 17.40 -4.77 -20.68
C PHE A 223 17.89 -3.88 -21.83
N LYS A 224 17.16 -2.79 -22.13
CA LYS A 224 17.62 -1.80 -23.10
C LYS A 224 18.68 -0.90 -22.45
N CYS A 225 19.95 -1.12 -22.80
CA CYS A 225 21.06 -0.36 -22.26
C CYS A 225 21.26 0.95 -23.05
N ASP A 226 21.22 2.09 -22.37
CA ASP A 226 21.43 3.40 -22.99
C ASP A 226 22.86 3.58 -23.53
N ASN A 227 23.86 2.99 -22.86
CA ASN A 227 25.26 3.05 -23.31
C ASN A 227 25.53 2.15 -24.53
N CYS A 228 24.88 0.99 -24.63
CA CYS A 228 24.99 0.10 -25.80
C CYS A 228 23.97 0.42 -26.91
N CYS A 229 23.04 1.33 -26.66
CA CYS A 229 21.91 1.65 -27.53
C CYS A 229 21.13 0.41 -28.05
N SER A 230 21.09 -0.68 -27.28
CA SER A 230 20.54 -1.98 -27.71
C SER A 230 20.11 -2.86 -26.52
N TYR A 231 19.36 -3.92 -26.79
CA TYR A 231 18.94 -4.90 -25.78
C TYR A 231 20.09 -5.83 -25.40
N GLN A 232 20.43 -5.82 -24.12
CA GLN A 232 21.57 -6.55 -23.56
C GLN A 232 21.12 -7.41 -22.39
N GLU A 233 21.89 -8.45 -22.12
CA GLU A 233 21.76 -9.19 -20.87
C GLU A 233 22.23 -8.31 -19.72
N ALA A 234 21.53 -8.37 -18.60
CA ALA A 234 21.83 -7.54 -17.44
C ALA A 234 21.57 -8.29 -16.14
N GLN A 235 22.30 -7.92 -15.10
CA GLN A 235 22.02 -8.33 -13.74
C GLN A 235 21.25 -7.22 -13.05
N LYS A 236 20.09 -7.54 -12.50
CA LYS A 236 19.26 -6.59 -11.76
C LYS A 236 19.14 -7.05 -10.31
N ARG A 237 19.17 -6.11 -9.36
CA ARG A 237 18.95 -6.39 -7.94
C ARG A 237 18.21 -5.25 -7.27
N MET A 238 17.37 -5.59 -6.29
CA MET A 238 16.62 -4.62 -5.49
C MET A 238 17.23 -4.55 -4.08
N ARG A 239 17.72 -3.39 -3.66
CA ARG A 239 18.21 -3.16 -2.29
C ARG A 239 17.24 -2.26 -1.54
N VAL A 240 17.04 -2.51 -0.26
CA VAL A 240 16.32 -1.56 0.59
C VAL A 240 17.34 -0.52 1.02
N LYS A 241 17.08 0.74 0.71
CA LYS A 241 17.93 1.89 1.06
C LYS A 241 17.44 2.61 2.31
N LYS A 242 16.11 2.75 2.43
CA LYS A 242 15.46 3.32 3.61
C LYS A 242 14.32 2.42 4.06
N LEU A 243 14.36 2.01 5.32
CA LEU A 243 13.30 1.25 5.96
C LEU A 243 12.22 2.18 6.56
N PRO A 244 10.92 1.88 6.41
CA PRO A 244 9.83 2.70 6.96
C PRO A 244 9.66 2.52 8.47
N MET A 245 9.00 3.45 9.17
CA MET A 245 8.68 3.26 10.60
C MET A 245 7.77 2.04 10.82
N ILE A 246 6.76 1.89 9.97
CA ILE A 246 5.91 0.71 9.90
C ILE A 246 6.14 0.04 8.56
N LEU A 247 6.66 -1.19 8.61
CA LEU A 247 6.85 -2.03 7.45
C LEU A 247 5.61 -2.90 7.24
N ALA A 248 4.87 -2.60 6.17
CA ALA A 248 3.82 -3.47 5.68
C ALA A 248 4.43 -4.48 4.68
N LEU A 249 4.30 -5.77 4.98
CA LEU A 249 4.71 -6.87 4.11
C LEU A 249 3.48 -7.58 3.58
N HIS A 250 3.35 -7.62 2.26
CA HIS A 250 2.32 -8.39 1.57
C HIS A 250 2.89 -9.71 1.08
N LEU A 251 2.27 -10.81 1.50
CA LEU A 251 2.63 -12.14 1.04
C LEU A 251 1.87 -12.44 -0.25
N LYS A 252 2.58 -12.59 -1.38
CA LYS A 252 1.99 -12.89 -2.70
C LYS A 252 1.45 -14.32 -2.77
N ARG A 253 0.38 -14.58 -2.02
CA ARG A 253 -0.28 -15.88 -1.90
C ARG A 253 -1.27 -16.15 -3.02
N PHE A 254 -1.47 -15.26 -3.98
CA PHE A 254 -2.32 -15.53 -5.14
C PHE A 254 -1.46 -15.52 -6.40
N LYS A 255 -1.24 -16.70 -6.98
CA LYS A 255 -0.48 -16.85 -8.23
C LYS A 255 -1.44 -17.19 -9.36
N TYR A 256 -1.27 -16.54 -10.49
CA TYR A 256 -2.01 -16.89 -11.71
C TYR A 256 -1.39 -18.16 -12.30
N MET A 257 -2.22 -19.18 -12.53
CA MET A 257 -1.78 -20.46 -13.10
C MET A 257 -2.33 -20.57 -14.51
N GLU A 258 -1.45 -20.45 -15.52
CA GLU A 258 -1.82 -20.50 -16.95
C GLU A 258 -2.56 -21.79 -17.30
N GLN A 259 -2.13 -22.93 -16.74
CA GLN A 259 -2.75 -24.25 -16.96
C GLN A 259 -4.26 -24.28 -16.64
N TYR A 260 -4.70 -23.48 -15.67
CA TYR A 260 -6.08 -23.42 -15.23
C TYR A 260 -6.78 -22.11 -15.58
N ASN A 261 -6.07 -21.18 -16.24
CA ASN A 261 -6.54 -19.83 -16.56
C ASN A 261 -7.22 -19.12 -15.37
N ARG A 262 -6.65 -19.25 -14.16
CA ARG A 262 -7.22 -18.66 -12.93
C ARG A 262 -6.15 -18.42 -11.86
N HIS A 263 -6.45 -17.51 -10.94
CA HIS A 263 -5.66 -17.33 -9.72
C HIS A 263 -5.93 -18.46 -8.73
N ILE A 264 -4.86 -19.01 -8.16
CA ILE A 264 -4.90 -20.04 -7.13
C ILE A 264 -4.21 -19.52 -5.88
N LYS A 265 -4.79 -19.81 -4.72
CA LYS A 265 -4.18 -19.50 -3.44
C LYS A 265 -3.05 -20.48 -3.13
N VAL A 266 -1.89 -19.92 -2.84
CA VAL A 266 -0.68 -20.56 -2.35
C VAL A 266 -0.73 -20.59 -0.82
N SER A 267 -1.18 -21.72 -0.28
CA SER A 267 -1.31 -21.95 1.16
C SER A 267 -0.02 -22.44 1.83
N HIS A 268 1.12 -22.19 1.19
CA HIS A 268 2.44 -22.59 1.67
C HIS A 268 2.71 -22.11 3.10
N ARG A 269 3.42 -22.94 3.89
CA ARG A 269 3.90 -22.53 5.21
C ARG A 269 4.97 -21.45 5.09
N VAL A 270 4.65 -20.26 5.60
CA VAL A 270 5.55 -19.11 5.70
C VAL A 270 5.60 -18.65 7.16
N VAL A 271 6.76 -18.83 7.79
CA VAL A 271 6.98 -18.41 9.18
C VAL A 271 7.24 -16.91 9.22
N PHE A 272 6.46 -16.19 10.03
CA PHE A 272 6.71 -14.78 10.33
C PHE A 272 7.03 -14.61 11.82
N PRO A 273 8.25 -14.17 12.17
CA PRO A 273 8.68 -14.07 13.56
C PRO A 273 8.01 -12.88 14.27
N LEU A 274 7.87 -12.96 15.59
CA LEU A 274 7.36 -11.83 16.38
C LEU A 274 8.33 -10.64 16.40
N GLU A 275 9.62 -10.91 16.22
CA GLU A 275 10.68 -9.92 16.12
C GLU A 275 11.44 -10.14 14.80
N LEU A 276 11.54 -9.09 13.99
CA LEU A 276 12.19 -9.14 12.69
C LEU A 276 13.37 -8.18 12.67
N ARG A 277 14.58 -8.73 12.55
CA ARG A 277 15.79 -7.94 12.30
C ARG A 277 15.97 -7.78 10.79
N LEU A 278 15.98 -6.54 10.34
CA LEU A 278 16.28 -6.20 8.96
C LEU A 278 17.60 -5.47 8.89
N PHE A 279 18.43 -5.93 7.96
CA PHE A 279 19.66 -5.27 7.59
C PHE A 279 19.32 -4.25 6.52
N ASN A 280 19.79 -3.03 6.69
CA ASN A 280 19.79 -2.11 5.57
C ASN A 280 20.79 -2.64 4.55
N THR A 281 20.33 -2.95 3.34
CA THR A 281 21.21 -3.58 2.36
C THR A 281 22.02 -2.57 1.59
N SER A 282 21.75 -1.26 1.71
CA SER A 282 22.56 -0.23 1.06
C SER A 282 23.78 0.17 1.90
N ASP A 283 24.91 0.39 1.23
CA ASP A 283 26.20 0.68 1.88
C ASP A 283 26.25 2.11 2.50
N ASP A 284 25.25 2.94 2.21
CA ASP A 284 25.03 4.32 2.70
C ASP A 284 24.00 4.42 3.85
N ALA A 285 23.64 3.30 4.45
CA ALA A 285 22.65 3.22 5.53
C ALA A 285 23.08 3.94 6.82
N VAL A 286 22.31 4.95 7.24
CA VAL A 286 22.53 5.66 8.52
C VAL A 286 22.34 4.76 9.75
N ASN A 287 21.50 3.73 9.65
CA ASN A 287 21.32 2.72 10.69
C ASN A 287 21.30 1.32 10.03
N PRO A 288 22.39 0.54 10.11
CA PRO A 288 22.54 -0.72 9.37
C PRO A 288 21.63 -1.84 9.90
N ASP A 289 21.20 -1.75 11.15
CA ASP A 289 20.36 -2.75 11.81
C ASP A 289 19.10 -2.09 12.38
N ARG A 290 17.94 -2.56 11.93
CA ARG A 290 16.66 -2.13 12.51
C ARG A 290 15.86 -3.33 12.98
N LEU A 291 15.48 -3.28 14.26
CA LEU A 291 14.62 -4.27 14.88
C LEU A 291 13.16 -3.82 14.74
N TYR A 292 12.34 -4.74 14.28
CA TYR A 292 10.90 -4.58 14.17
C TYR A 292 10.18 -5.58 15.06
N ASP A 293 9.08 -5.13 15.65
CA ASP A 293 8.12 -5.98 16.35
C ASP A 293 6.87 -6.17 15.50
N LEU A 294 6.38 -7.41 15.43
CA LEU A 294 5.10 -7.71 14.79
C LEU A 294 3.97 -7.07 15.61
N MET A 295 3.19 -6.23 14.95
CA MET A 295 2.09 -5.46 15.56
C MET A 295 0.73 -5.91 15.10
N ALA A 296 0.59 -6.29 13.83
CA ALA A 296 -0.66 -6.79 13.28
C ALA A 296 -0.43 -7.77 12.14
N VAL A 297 -1.39 -8.68 11.97
CA VAL A 297 -1.45 -9.66 10.88
C VAL A 297 -2.87 -9.67 10.34
N VAL A 298 -3.04 -9.36 9.06
CA VAL A 298 -4.28 -9.63 8.32
C VAL A 298 -4.20 -11.04 7.80
N ILE A 299 -5.20 -11.85 8.11
CA ILE A 299 -5.29 -13.26 7.72
C ILE A 299 -6.38 -13.40 6.68
N HIS A 300 -6.08 -14.17 5.63
CA HIS A 300 -7.08 -14.59 4.66
C HIS A 300 -7.47 -16.04 4.92
N CYS A 301 -8.75 -16.27 5.20
CA CYS A 301 -9.38 -17.58 5.37
C CYS A 301 -10.14 -17.93 4.10
N GLY A 302 -9.79 -19.01 3.41
CA GLY A 302 -10.47 -19.40 2.17
C GLY A 302 -9.50 -19.83 1.07
N SER A 303 -10.02 -20.54 0.08
CA SER A 303 -9.22 -21.20 -0.96
C SER A 303 -9.02 -20.37 -2.23
N GLY A 304 -9.77 -19.29 -2.43
CA GLY A 304 -9.68 -18.43 -3.61
C GLY A 304 -9.61 -16.95 -3.26
N PRO A 305 -9.20 -16.08 -4.19
CA PRO A 305 -9.10 -14.63 -3.96
C PRO A 305 -10.48 -13.97 -3.80
N ASN A 306 -11.47 -14.42 -4.57
CA ASN A 306 -12.82 -13.82 -4.61
C ASN A 306 -13.81 -14.51 -3.67
N ARG A 307 -13.34 -15.48 -2.87
CA ARG A 307 -14.13 -16.26 -1.92
C ARG A 307 -13.28 -16.63 -0.71
N GLY A 308 -13.61 -16.03 0.41
CA GLY A 308 -12.96 -16.25 1.69
C GLY A 308 -13.53 -15.34 2.77
N HIS A 309 -12.72 -15.07 3.77
CA HIS A 309 -13.03 -14.18 4.88
C HIS A 309 -11.72 -13.60 5.41
N TYR A 310 -11.75 -12.37 5.89
CA TYR A 310 -10.56 -11.72 6.43
C TYR A 310 -10.75 -11.42 7.91
N ILE A 311 -9.75 -11.82 8.70
CA ILE A 311 -9.66 -11.52 10.13
C ILE A 311 -8.35 -10.77 10.40
N SER A 312 -8.26 -10.10 11.54
CA SER A 312 -7.05 -9.36 11.94
C SER A 312 -6.60 -9.76 13.33
N ILE A 313 -5.34 -10.14 13.46
CA ILE A 313 -4.68 -10.34 14.75
C ILE A 313 -3.83 -9.10 15.04
N VAL A 314 -3.96 -8.54 16.24
CA VAL A 314 -3.24 -7.33 16.64
C VAL A 314 -2.65 -7.46 18.03
N LYS A 315 -1.49 -6.85 18.23
CA LYS A 315 -0.81 -6.77 19.53
C LYS A 315 -1.27 -5.53 20.27
N SER A 316 -1.77 -5.70 21.49
CA SER A 316 -2.19 -4.62 22.38
C SER A 316 -1.64 -4.85 23.77
N HIS A 317 -0.82 -3.91 24.29
CA HIS A 317 -0.30 -3.94 25.65
C HIS A 317 0.30 -5.29 26.10
N GLY A 318 0.98 -5.99 25.18
CA GLY A 318 1.67 -7.26 25.46
C GLY A 318 0.84 -8.54 25.28
N PHE A 319 -0.46 -8.43 24.95
CA PHE A 319 -1.29 -9.58 24.57
C PHE A 319 -1.83 -9.43 23.14
N TRP A 320 -2.33 -10.53 22.59
CA TRP A 320 -2.86 -10.58 21.23
C TRP A 320 -4.39 -10.62 21.25
N LEU A 321 -4.99 -9.90 20.32
CA LEU A 321 -6.43 -9.86 20.08
C LEU A 321 -6.69 -10.30 18.65
N LEU A 322 -7.67 -11.18 18.47
CA LEU A 322 -8.22 -11.58 17.19
C LEU A 322 -9.52 -10.82 16.97
N PHE A 323 -9.59 -10.09 15.86
CA PHE A 323 -10.76 -9.36 15.39
C PHE A 323 -11.34 -10.09 14.19
N ASP A 324 -12.54 -10.62 14.37
CA ASP A 324 -13.38 -11.18 13.32
C ASP A 324 -14.65 -10.34 13.24
N ASP A 325 -14.64 -9.35 12.36
CA ASP A 325 -15.71 -8.37 12.21
C ASP A 325 -16.20 -7.80 13.56
N ASP A 326 -17.41 -8.13 14.01
CA ASP A 326 -18.02 -7.64 15.24
C ASP A 326 -17.60 -8.40 16.50
N MET A 327 -16.85 -9.50 16.34
CA MET A 327 -16.28 -10.31 17.41
C MET A 327 -14.83 -9.89 17.71
N VAL A 328 -14.46 -9.99 18.99
CA VAL A 328 -13.09 -9.78 19.45
C VAL A 328 -12.75 -10.78 20.54
N ASP A 329 -11.70 -11.56 20.33
CA ASP A 329 -11.25 -12.59 21.25
C ASP A 329 -9.79 -12.36 21.62
N LYS A 330 -9.44 -12.73 22.86
CA LYS A 330 -8.04 -12.75 23.30
C LYS A 330 -7.43 -14.09 22.91
N ILE A 331 -6.27 -14.06 22.29
CA ILE A 331 -5.53 -15.26 21.86
C ILE A 331 -4.13 -15.30 22.48
N GLU A 332 -3.53 -16.49 22.51
CA GLU A 332 -2.14 -16.67 22.89
C GLU A 332 -1.21 -16.39 21.70
N ALA A 333 0.05 -16.05 21.99
CA ALA A 333 1.04 -15.81 20.93
C ALA A 333 1.32 -17.07 20.10
N SER A 334 1.21 -18.26 20.70
CA SER A 334 1.34 -19.57 20.04
C SER A 334 0.30 -19.79 18.95
N THR A 335 -0.93 -19.29 19.13
CA THR A 335 -2.02 -19.38 18.14
C THR A 335 -1.66 -18.68 16.82
N ILE A 336 -0.70 -17.75 16.83
CA ILE A 336 -0.23 -17.08 15.61
C ILE A 336 0.43 -18.07 14.64
N GLU A 337 1.05 -19.12 15.18
CA GLU A 337 1.75 -20.14 14.39
C GLU A 337 0.79 -20.96 13.50
N ASP A 338 -0.48 -21.07 13.90
CA ASP A 338 -1.53 -21.74 13.12
C ASP A 338 -1.76 -21.04 11.77
N PHE A 339 -1.46 -19.74 11.68
CA PHE A 339 -1.64 -18.94 10.47
C PHE A 339 -0.39 -18.87 9.58
N TYR A 340 0.67 -19.63 9.89
CA TYR A 340 1.82 -19.75 8.98
C TYR A 340 1.44 -20.42 7.66
N GLY A 341 0.39 -21.24 7.66
CA GLY A 341 -0.08 -22.01 6.51
C GLY A 341 0.32 -23.49 6.60
N LEU A 342 0.15 -24.20 5.50
CA LEU A 342 0.17 -25.65 5.48
C LEU A 342 1.57 -26.22 5.24
N THR A 343 1.97 -27.18 6.09
CA THR A 343 3.20 -27.98 5.89
C THR A 343 3.06 -28.99 4.75
N SER A 344 1.83 -29.42 4.46
CA SER A 344 1.48 -30.36 3.39
C SER A 344 0.05 -30.13 2.91
N ASP A 345 -0.23 -30.48 1.66
CA ASP A 345 -1.55 -30.30 1.00
C ASP A 345 -2.69 -31.16 1.60
N ILE A 346 -2.41 -31.94 2.65
CA ILE A 346 -3.35 -32.86 3.29
C ILE A 346 -4.27 -32.12 4.29
N GLN A 347 -3.83 -30.97 4.82
CA GLN A 347 -4.58 -30.19 5.80
C GLN A 347 -5.62 -29.27 5.15
N LYS A 348 -6.81 -29.20 5.75
CA LYS A 348 -7.98 -28.46 5.22
C LYS A 348 -8.06 -26.99 5.63
N SER A 349 -7.24 -26.50 6.58
CA SER A 349 -7.32 -25.09 6.96
C SER A 349 -6.64 -24.23 5.90
N SER A 350 -7.40 -23.29 5.36
CA SER A 350 -6.90 -22.34 4.35
C SER A 350 -6.70 -20.97 4.98
N GLU A 351 -6.32 -20.92 6.25
CA GLU A 351 -6.15 -19.70 7.01
C GLU A 351 -4.66 -19.35 7.02
N THR A 352 -4.31 -18.26 6.37
CA THR A 352 -2.91 -17.90 6.17
C THR A 352 -2.73 -16.42 6.39
N GLY A 353 -1.68 -16.04 7.12
CA GLY A 353 -1.22 -14.65 7.20
C GLY A 353 -1.02 -14.11 5.79
N TYR A 354 -1.56 -12.92 5.52
CA TYR A 354 -1.63 -12.32 4.20
C TYR A 354 -0.91 -10.98 4.14
N ILE A 355 -1.16 -10.10 5.12
CA ILE A 355 -0.45 -8.82 5.28
C ILE A 355 0.11 -8.77 6.70
N LEU A 356 1.39 -8.45 6.83
CA LEU A 356 2.09 -8.36 8.11
C LEU A 356 2.49 -6.90 8.35
N PHE A 357 2.19 -6.38 9.54
CA PHE A 357 2.60 -5.04 9.96
C PHE A 357 3.64 -5.16 11.05
N TYR A 358 4.84 -4.69 10.73
CA TYR A 358 5.99 -4.64 11.62
C TYR A 358 6.26 -3.19 12.01
N GLN A 359 6.39 -2.87 13.29
CA GLN A 359 6.76 -1.53 13.77
C GLN A 359 8.20 -1.52 14.27
N SER A 360 8.99 -0.53 13.88
CA SER A 360 10.38 -0.43 14.34
C SER A 360 10.47 -0.06 15.81
N ARG A 361 11.44 -0.62 16.53
CA ARG A 361 11.72 -0.28 17.94
C ARG A 361 12.28 1.13 18.14
N ASP A 362 12.94 1.70 17.14
CA ASP A 362 13.51 3.05 17.21
C ASP A 362 12.43 4.16 17.34
N CYS A 363 11.15 3.78 17.21
CA CYS A 363 10.00 4.68 17.26
C CYS A 363 9.05 4.35 18.44
N ALA A 364 9.48 3.50 19.38
CA ALA A 364 8.68 3.05 20.52
C ALA A 364 8.82 3.94 21.75
#